data_AF-A0A1M4PT52-F1
#
_entry.id   AF-A0A1M4PT52-F1
#
_cell.length_a   1.000
_cell.length_b   1.000
_cell.length_c   1.000
_cell.angle_alpha   90.00
_cell.angle_beta   90.00
_cell.angle_gamma   90.00
#
_symmetry.space_group_name_H-M   'P 1'
#
loop_
_entity.id
_entity.type
_entity.pdbx_description
1 polymer ?
#
loop_
_entity_poly.entity_id
_entity_poly.type
_entity_poly.pdbx_seq_one_letter_code
_entity_poly.pdbx_strand_id
1 'polypeptide(L)'
;MSPDNVARFLNTYEKDAKVVNPALPHLHPHLFRHARAMHLYKAGMPLPLVSEWLGHSQLETSLIYAYADTEIKRAAADKVINAENSVFTNEKFIYQDDEETIKKLYGLA
;
A
#
# COMPACT_ATOMS: atom_id res chain seq x y z
N MET A 1 -24.54 6.01 -22.52
CA MET A 1 -23.34 6.81 -22.82
C MET A 1 -22.30 5.86 -23.39
N SER A 2 -21.73 6.12 -24.57
CA SER A 2 -20.74 5.20 -25.18
C SER A 2 -19.38 5.32 -24.49
N PRO A 3 -18.53 4.27 -24.54
CA PRO A 3 -17.14 4.35 -24.08
C PRO A 3 -16.38 5.53 -24.69
N ASP A 4 -16.60 5.80 -25.98
CA ASP A 4 -15.98 6.91 -26.69
C ASP A 4 -16.35 8.28 -26.13
N ASN A 5 -17.61 8.45 -25.70
CA ASN A 5 -18.04 9.71 -25.11
C ASN A 5 -17.36 9.94 -23.74
N VAL A 6 -17.20 8.88 -22.94
CA VAL A 6 -16.48 8.96 -21.66
C VAL A 6 -15.00 9.27 -21.91
N ALA A 7 -14.36 8.60 -22.87
CA ALA A 7 -12.97 8.87 -23.23
C ALA A 7 -12.78 10.32 -23.70
N ARG A 8 -13.73 10.87 -24.48
CA ARG A 8 -13.70 12.27 -24.92
C ARG A 8 -13.73 13.24 -23.74
N PHE A 9 -14.61 13.01 -22.76
CA PHE A 9 -14.67 13.84 -21.56
C PHE A 9 -13.36 13.76 -20.76
N LEU A 10 -12.85 12.54 -20.53
CA LEU A 10 -11.61 12.33 -19.80
C LEU A 10 -10.41 13.01 -20.48
N ASN A 11 -10.30 12.93 -21.80
CA ASN A 11 -9.25 13.60 -22.57
C ASN A 11 -9.27 15.12 -22.42
N THR A 12 -10.45 15.71 -22.22
CA THR A 12 -10.57 17.16 -22.01
C THR A 12 -9.96 17.53 -20.65
N TYR A 13 -10.41 16.88 -19.58
CA TYR A 13 -9.90 17.13 -18.24
C TYR A 13 -8.44 16.70 -18.05
N GLU A 14 -7.98 15.68 -18.78
CA GLU A 14 -6.57 15.26 -18.75
C GLU A 14 -5.66 16.39 -19.24
N LYS A 15 -6.03 17.09 -20.31
CA LYS A 15 -5.26 18.22 -20.84
C LYS A 15 -5.16 19.33 -19.79
N ASP A 16 -6.28 19.69 -19.17
CA ASP A 16 -6.32 20.73 -18.15
C ASP A 16 -5.52 20.34 -16.91
N ALA A 17 -5.65 19.09 -16.45
CA ALA A 17 -4.92 18.59 -15.29
C ALA A 17 -3.40 18.47 -15.56
N LYS A 18 -2.99 18.17 -16.79
CA LYS A 18 -1.57 18.13 -17.19
C LYS A 18 -0.89 19.49 -17.19
N VAL A 19 -1.64 20.59 -17.32
CA VAL A 19 -1.09 21.95 -17.15
C VAL A 19 -0.60 22.16 -15.72
N VAL A 20 -1.33 21.61 -14.73
CA VAL A 20 -0.98 21.72 -13.30
C VAL A 20 0.06 20.67 -12.91
N ASN A 21 -0.09 19.43 -13.40
CA ASN A 21 0.83 18.33 -13.12
C ASN A 21 1.22 17.59 -14.41
N PRO A 22 2.37 17.93 -15.03
CA PRO A 22 2.84 17.28 -16.25
C PRO A 22 3.11 15.77 -16.11
N ALA A 23 3.33 15.27 -14.90
CA ALA A 23 3.60 13.86 -14.63
C ALA A 23 2.31 13.00 -14.51
N LEU A 24 1.13 13.61 -14.69
CA LEU A 24 -0.14 12.89 -14.61
C LEU A 24 -0.21 11.78 -15.69
N PRO A 25 -0.54 10.53 -15.32
CA PRO A 25 -0.70 9.45 -16.28
C PRO A 25 -1.93 9.67 -17.18
N HIS A 26 -2.00 8.90 -18.27
CA HIS A 26 -3.15 8.94 -19.18
C HIS A 26 -4.45 8.50 -18.49
N LEU A 27 -5.48 9.34 -18.56
CA LEU A 27 -6.76 9.12 -17.90
C LEU A 27 -7.68 8.28 -18.77
N HIS A 28 -8.12 7.15 -18.23
CA HIS A 28 -9.10 6.27 -18.88
C HIS A 28 -9.96 5.58 -17.80
N PRO A 29 -11.15 5.06 -18.14
CA PRO A 29 -12.09 4.57 -17.14
C PRO A 29 -11.53 3.50 -16.19
N HIS A 30 -10.67 2.60 -16.67
CA HIS A 30 -10.05 1.58 -15.83
C HIS A 30 -9.07 2.14 -14.79
N LEU A 31 -8.41 3.28 -15.07
CA LEU A 31 -7.54 3.94 -14.08
C LEU A 31 -8.34 4.37 -12.83
N PHE A 32 -9.55 4.91 -13.02
CA PHE A 32 -10.41 5.31 -11.90
C PHE A 32 -10.88 4.11 -11.09
N ARG A 33 -11.19 2.99 -11.75
CA ARG A 33 -11.53 1.73 -11.07
C ARG A 33 -10.37 1.26 -10.20
N HIS A 34 -9.15 1.26 -10.75
CA HIS A 34 -7.95 0.89 -10.02
C HIS A 34 -7.66 1.84 -8.85
N ALA A 35 -7.80 3.15 -9.06
CA ALA A 35 -7.62 4.16 -8.00
C ALA A 35 -8.62 3.97 -6.86
N ARG A 36 -9.89 3.70 -7.18
CA ARG A 36 -10.93 3.45 -6.17
C ARG A 36 -10.65 2.17 -5.38
N ALA A 37 -10.23 1.10 -6.03
CA ALA A 37 -9.84 -0.14 -5.37
C ALA A 37 -8.69 0.08 -4.37
N MET A 38 -7.64 0.78 -4.82
CA MET A 38 -6.51 1.13 -3.96
C MET A 38 -6.93 2.03 -2.79
N HIS A 39 -7.82 3.00 -2.99
CA HIS A 39 -8.33 3.83 -1.90
C HIS A 39 -9.08 3.01 -0.85
N LEU A 40 -9.93 2.06 -1.26
CA LEU A 40 -10.65 1.18 -0.34
C LEU A 40 -9.68 0.29 0.45
N TYR A 41 -8.72 -0.31 -0.24
CA TYR A 41 -7.72 -1.16 0.40
C TYR A 41 -6.85 -0.38 1.39
N LYS A 42 -6.36 0.81 1.01
CA LYS A 42 -5.59 1.71 1.89
C LYS A 42 -6.40 2.20 3.11
N ALA A 43 -7.72 2.32 2.98
CA ALA A 43 -8.61 2.64 4.10
C ALA A 43 -8.82 1.45 5.07
N GLY A 44 -8.18 0.30 4.81
CA GLY A 44 -8.24 -0.88 5.66
C GLY A 44 -9.31 -1.90 5.27
N MET A 45 -9.97 -1.73 4.12
CA MET A 45 -10.90 -2.75 3.62
C MET A 45 -10.12 -4.03 3.26
N PRO A 46 -10.49 -5.20 3.81
CA PRO A 46 -9.91 -6.48 3.44
C PRO A 46 -9.97 -6.73 1.92
N LEU A 47 -8.90 -7.30 1.36
CA LEU A 47 -8.80 -7.56 -0.08
C LEU A 47 -9.95 -8.42 -0.65
N PRO A 48 -10.48 -9.45 0.05
CA PRO A 48 -11.66 -10.18 -0.42
C PRO A 48 -12.89 -9.28 -0.60
N LEU A 49 -13.11 -8.33 0.32
CA LEU A 49 -14.22 -7.37 0.21
C LEU A 49 -14.02 -6.37 -0.92
N VAL A 50 -12.78 -5.94 -1.18
CA VAL A 50 -12.46 -5.13 -2.37
C VAL A 50 -12.78 -5.93 -3.65
N SER A 51 -12.45 -7.23 -3.68
CA SER A 51 -12.73 -8.14 -4.80
C SER A 51 -14.23 -8.25 -5.08
N GLU A 52 -15.03 -8.47 -4.04
CA GLU A 52 -16.49 -8.54 -4.11
C GLU A 52 -17.09 -7.20 -4.56
N TRP A 53 -16.62 -6.09 -3.99
CA TRP A 53 -17.10 -4.75 -4.33
C TRP A 53 -16.85 -4.39 -5.80
N LEU A 54 -15.74 -4.86 -6.35
CA LEU A 54 -15.39 -4.70 -7.76
C LEU A 54 -16.12 -5.71 -8.66
N GLY A 55 -16.63 -6.82 -8.12
CA GLY A 55 -17.26 -7.89 -8.88
C GLY A 55 -16.25 -8.75 -9.65
N HIS A 56 -15.09 -9.00 -9.05
CA HIS A 56 -14.10 -9.92 -9.63
C HIS A 56 -14.52 -11.37 -9.46
N SER A 57 -14.49 -12.14 -10.55
CA SER A 57 -14.82 -13.57 -10.56
C SER A 57 -13.73 -14.45 -9.92
N GLN A 58 -12.50 -13.95 -9.89
CA GLN A 58 -11.31 -14.63 -9.39
C GLN A 58 -10.55 -13.70 -8.46
N LEU A 59 -10.22 -14.15 -7.24
CA LEU A 59 -9.53 -13.33 -6.24
C LEU A 59 -8.13 -12.91 -6.72
N GLU A 60 -7.51 -13.72 -7.56
CA GLU A 60 -6.19 -13.49 -8.16
C GLU A 60 -6.12 -12.13 -8.87
N THR A 61 -7.21 -11.70 -9.51
CA THR A 61 -7.28 -10.39 -10.18
C THR A 61 -7.21 -9.21 -9.20
N SER A 62 -7.61 -9.41 -7.94
CA SER A 62 -7.53 -8.41 -6.88
C SER A 62 -6.14 -8.36 -6.23
N LEU A 63 -5.30 -9.39 -6.40
CA LEU A 63 -3.95 -9.41 -5.83
C LEU A 63 -3.06 -8.28 -6.36
N ILE A 64 -3.39 -7.69 -7.51
CA ILE A 64 -2.71 -6.50 -8.04
C ILE A 64 -2.76 -5.31 -7.05
N TYR A 65 -3.75 -5.28 -6.15
CA TYR A 65 -3.89 -4.23 -5.13
C TYR A 65 -3.17 -4.57 -3.82
N ALA A 66 -2.77 -5.83 -3.61
CA ALA A 66 -2.06 -6.29 -2.42
C ALA A 66 -0.57 -5.91 -2.43
N TYR A 67 -0.22 -4.78 -3.05
CA TYR A 67 1.10 -4.20 -2.89
C TYR A 67 1.15 -3.47 -1.55
N ALA A 68 2.05 -3.90 -0.68
CA ALA A 68 2.37 -3.19 0.55
C ALA A 68 3.07 -1.87 0.19
N ASP A 69 2.26 -0.83 -0.02
CA ASP A 69 2.73 0.54 -0.20
C ASP A 69 3.69 0.88 0.94
N THR A 70 4.79 1.58 0.62
CA THR A 70 5.76 2.09 1.59
C THR A 70 5.08 2.82 2.76
N GLU A 71 3.97 3.52 2.49
CA GLU A 71 3.19 4.19 3.53
C GLU A 71 2.46 3.21 4.47
N ILE A 72 1.95 2.09 3.96
CA ILE A 72 1.32 1.04 4.79
C ILE A 72 2.38 0.38 5.68
N LYS A 73 3.57 0.10 5.13
CA LYS A 73 4.70 -0.45 5.89
C LYS A 73 5.17 0.51 6.97
N ARG A 74 5.28 1.81 6.65
CA ARG A 74 5.65 2.85 7.61
C ARG A 74 4.60 2.98 8.71
N ALA A 75 3.31 3.06 8.37
CA ALA A 75 2.23 3.11 9.34
C ALA A 75 2.17 1.86 10.24
N ALA A 76 2.49 0.68 9.70
CA ALA A 76 2.61 -0.55 10.50
C ALA A 76 3.82 -0.49 11.44
N ALA A 77 4.98 -0.02 10.96
CA ALA A 77 6.17 0.16 11.79
C ALA A 77 5.94 1.19 12.91
N ASP A 78 5.32 2.34 12.60
CA ASP A 78 4.98 3.37 13.57
C ASP A 78 4.02 2.83 14.65
N LYS A 79 3.04 2.00 14.27
CA LYS A 79 2.15 1.32 15.23
C LYS A 79 2.89 0.36 16.17
N VAL A 80 3.97 -0.27 15.72
CA VAL A 80 4.80 -1.18 16.53
C VAL A 80 5.78 -0.41 17.41
N ILE A 81 6.31 0.72 16.93
CA ILE A 81 7.28 1.56 17.66
C ILE A 81 6.61 2.33 18.80
N ASN A 82 5.34 2.73 18.66
CA ASN A 82 4.62 3.44 19.72
C ASN A 82 4.43 2.53 20.96
N ALA A 83 5.05 2.96 22.06
CA ALA A 83 5.43 2.17 23.23
C ALA A 83 4.29 1.58 24.08
N GLU A 84 3.02 1.85 23.78
CA GLU A 84 1.89 1.42 24.61
C GLU A 84 1.40 -0.01 24.29
N ASN A 85 1.79 -0.57 23.14
CA ASN A 85 1.46 -1.94 22.72
C ASN A 85 2.68 -2.80 22.36
N SER A 86 3.89 -2.34 22.70
CA SER A 86 5.08 -3.15 22.47
C SER A 86 5.09 -4.33 23.44
N VAL A 87 4.99 -5.55 22.89
CA VAL A 87 5.13 -6.81 23.64
C VAL A 87 6.51 -6.90 24.31
N PHE A 88 7.48 -6.13 23.82
CA PHE A 88 8.87 -6.10 24.29
C PHE A 88 9.16 -5.02 25.34
N THR A 89 8.14 -4.50 26.04
CA THR A 89 8.31 -3.40 27.01
C THR A 89 9.28 -3.71 28.15
N ASN A 90 9.58 -4.97 28.44
CA ASN A 90 10.48 -5.37 29.52
C ASN A 90 11.42 -6.55 29.20
N GLU A 91 11.53 -6.98 27.94
CA GLU A 91 12.48 -8.04 27.57
C GLU A 91 13.85 -7.43 27.28
N LYS A 92 14.75 -7.52 28.25
CA LYS A 92 16.18 -7.31 28.00
C LYS A 92 16.70 -8.47 27.15
N PHE A 93 17.48 -8.13 26.13
CA PHE A 93 18.16 -9.12 25.31
C PHE A 93 19.02 -10.04 26.20
N ILE A 94 18.82 -11.36 26.07
CA ILE A 94 19.43 -12.37 26.96
C ILE A 94 20.97 -12.33 27.03
N TYR A 95 21.62 -11.78 26.00
CA TYR A 95 23.09 -11.64 25.94
C TYR A 95 23.53 -10.18 26.02
N GLN A 96 22.70 -9.27 26.54
CA GLN A 96 23.01 -7.85 26.59
C GLN A 96 24.35 -7.55 27.27
N ASP A 97 24.72 -8.36 28.26
CA ASP A 97 25.95 -8.21 29.04
C ASP A 97 27.08 -9.19 28.60
N ASP A 98 26.86 -10.01 27.56
CA ASP A 98 27.83 -11.00 27.08
C ASP A 98 28.43 -10.58 25.73
N GLU A 99 29.53 -9.83 25.82
CA GLU A 99 30.23 -9.23 24.68
C GLU A 99 30.89 -10.27 23.76
N GLU A 100 31.29 -11.44 24.27
CA GLU A 100 31.86 -12.53 23.47
C GLU A 100 30.78 -13.17 22.60
N THR A 101 29.63 -13.48 23.18
CA THR A 101 28.50 -14.06 22.45
C THR A 101 27.97 -13.09 21.40
N ILE A 102 27.93 -11.78 21.72
CA ILE A 102 27.60 -10.73 20.75
C ILE A 102 28.58 -10.75 19.56
N LYS A 103 29.90 -10.72 19.81
CA LYS A 103 30.91 -10.72 18.73
C LYS A 103 30.78 -11.95 17.81
N LYS A 104 30.47 -13.12 18.38
CA LYS A 104 30.26 -14.36 17.62
C LYS A 104 29.00 -14.30 16.74
N LEU A 105 27.90 -13.75 17.25
CA LEU A 105 26.65 -13.56 16.49
C LEU A 105 26.80 -12.58 15.33
N TYR A 106 27.65 -11.56 15.49
CA TYR A 106 27.99 -10.61 14.41
C TYR A 106 29.08 -11.14 13.45
N GLY A 107 29.58 -12.36 13.65
CA GLY A 107 30.63 -12.96 12.81
C GLY A 107 31.97 -12.25 12.92
N LEU A 108 32.24 -11.58 14.05
CA LEU A 108 33.47 -10.85 14.35
C LEU A 108 34.45 -11.67 15.21
N ALA A 109 34.22 -12.98 15.32
CA ALA A 109 35.04 -13.93 16.07
C ALA A 109 35.76 -14.91 15.14
#